data_AF-A0A1N6EMF3-F1
#
_entry.id   AF-A0A1N6EMF3-F1
#
_cell.length_a   1.000
_cell.length_b   1.000
_cell.length_c   1.000
_cell.angle_alpha   90.00
_cell.angle_beta   90.00
_cell.angle_gamma   90.00
#
_symmetry.space_group_name_H-M   'P 1'
#
loop_
_entity.id
_entity.type
_entity.pdbx_description
1 polymer ?
#
loop_
_entity_poly.entity_id
_entity_poly.type
_entity_poly.pdbx_seq_one_letter_code
_entity_poly.pdbx_strand_id
1 'polypeptide(L)'
;MRRNRVGFRPAVEGIEARLLLSAAGLVTRSRPHHAAVVAQAGIDPSTIPPNPLFFPTGQPTPHEAARQRFVAKFVGPFTVGPGRFSSETQQLYIRGNGGSNQFLHGNTQLAVITPADPTQPLGGSMTMFDRNTSTNSSLGLQFVADRATDLDSAGRPIHLTIYDIKSEESGGSYASALAVGTVNIRYSPSGRRSPGVLSQGTATVTVRALIYTSGTNGILKNADLNTTGH
;
A
#
# COMPACT_ATOMS: atom_id res chain seq x y z
N MET A 1 9.38 45.22 -47.90
CA MET A 1 10.00 45.35 -46.55
C MET A 1 9.49 44.21 -45.66
N ARG A 2 10.36 43.24 -45.34
CA ARG A 2 10.06 42.07 -44.48
C ARG A 2 10.41 42.39 -43.02
N ARG A 3 9.50 42.16 -42.06
CA ARG A 3 9.78 42.24 -40.61
C ARG A 3 10.05 40.84 -40.05
N ASN A 4 11.24 40.67 -39.47
CA ASN A 4 11.71 39.47 -38.78
C ASN A 4 10.87 39.19 -37.52
N ARG A 5 10.41 37.95 -37.36
CA ARG A 5 9.92 37.41 -36.08
C ARG A 5 11.07 36.68 -35.40
N VAL A 6 11.50 37.17 -34.24
CA VAL A 6 12.48 36.49 -33.39
C VAL A 6 11.73 35.41 -32.61
N GLY A 7 12.08 34.14 -32.84
CA GLY A 7 11.53 32.99 -32.14
C GLY A 7 12.29 32.71 -30.85
N PHE A 8 11.55 32.52 -29.76
CA PHE A 8 12.07 32.09 -28.46
C PHE A 8 12.39 30.59 -28.51
N ARG A 9 13.59 30.18 -28.08
CA ARG A 9 14.01 28.77 -27.94
C ARG A 9 14.65 28.57 -26.57
N PRO A 10 14.04 27.86 -25.62
CA PRO A 10 14.74 27.48 -24.40
C PRO A 10 15.66 26.29 -24.67
N ALA A 11 16.93 26.41 -24.26
CA ALA A 11 17.89 25.31 -24.26
C ALA A 11 17.67 24.47 -22.99
N VAL A 12 17.57 23.16 -23.16
CA VAL A 12 17.56 22.19 -22.04
C VAL A 12 19.00 21.73 -21.84
N GLU A 13 19.57 22.10 -20.70
CA GLU A 13 20.91 21.71 -20.27
C GLU A 13 20.87 20.27 -19.74
N GLY A 14 21.75 19.41 -20.25
CA GLY A 14 21.84 18.00 -19.87
C GLY A 14 22.68 17.83 -18.61
N ILE A 15 22.08 17.35 -17.53
CA ILE A 15 22.82 16.94 -16.33
C ILE A 15 23.27 15.49 -16.53
N GLU A 16 24.57 15.31 -16.70
CA GLU A 16 25.21 14.01 -16.80
C GLU A 16 24.98 13.17 -15.54
N ALA A 17 24.46 11.96 -15.73
CA ALA A 17 24.44 10.92 -14.72
C ALA A 17 25.83 10.26 -14.65
N ARG A 18 26.60 10.60 -13.63
CA ARG A 18 27.73 9.77 -13.17
C ARG A 18 27.65 9.62 -11.66
N LEU A 19 27.26 8.44 -11.22
CA LEU A 19 28.03 7.57 -10.31
C LEU A 19 27.22 6.30 -10.01
N LEU A 20 27.79 5.17 -10.42
CA LEU A 20 27.34 3.83 -10.07
C LEU A 20 28.10 3.35 -8.82
N LEU A 21 27.32 2.75 -7.92
CA LEU A 21 27.60 1.55 -7.11
C LEU A 21 28.59 1.59 -5.93
N SER A 22 28.06 1.36 -4.72
CA SER A 22 28.42 0.29 -3.74
C SER A 22 27.70 0.61 -2.41
N ALA A 23 26.60 -0.05 -2.04
CA ALA A 23 26.48 -1.34 -1.34
C ALA A 23 26.10 -1.17 0.16
N ALA A 24 24.92 -1.71 0.48
CA ALA A 24 24.45 -2.27 1.75
C ALA A 24 24.47 -1.43 3.05
N GLY A 25 23.28 -1.19 3.61
CA GLY A 25 23.09 -0.95 5.04
C GLY A 25 21.91 -0.04 5.38
N LEU A 26 20.88 -0.63 5.98
CA LEU A 26 19.70 -0.01 6.59
C LEU A 26 18.78 0.82 5.66
N VAL A 27 17.63 0.20 5.35
CA VAL A 27 16.42 0.93 4.95
C VAL A 27 15.93 1.73 6.16
N THR A 28 16.44 2.94 6.36
CA THR A 28 15.75 3.95 7.16
C THR A 28 14.58 4.46 6.33
N ARG A 29 13.37 3.96 6.61
CA ARG A 29 12.13 4.59 6.15
C ARG A 29 11.91 5.90 6.90
N SER A 30 12.73 6.92 6.64
CA SER A 30 12.42 8.29 7.02
C SER A 30 11.67 8.94 5.86
N ARG A 31 10.38 9.19 6.06
CA ARG A 31 9.57 10.04 5.18
C ARG A 31 10.32 11.36 4.95
N PRO A 32 10.43 11.87 3.71
CA PRO A 32 11.22 13.07 3.41
C PRO A 32 10.82 14.32 4.21
N HIS A 33 9.56 14.40 4.66
CA HIS A 33 9.07 15.48 5.54
C HIS A 33 9.56 15.38 7.00
N HIS A 34 9.77 14.18 7.53
CA HIS A 34 10.25 14.00 8.91
C HIS A 34 11.74 14.36 9.03
N ALA A 35 12.55 14.01 8.03
CA ALA A 35 13.97 14.33 8.01
C ALA A 35 14.23 15.85 8.00
N ALA A 36 13.42 16.61 7.25
CA ALA A 36 13.53 18.08 7.19
C ALA A 36 13.20 18.75 8.53
N VAL A 37 12.13 18.30 9.21
CA VAL A 37 11.72 18.86 10.51
C VAL A 37 12.73 18.52 11.62
N VAL A 38 13.27 17.30 11.62
CA VAL A 38 14.26 16.85 12.62
C VAL A 38 15.61 17.57 12.43
N ALA A 39 16.03 17.80 11.18
CA ALA A 39 17.22 18.60 10.87
C ALA A 39 17.05 20.08 11.29
N GLN A 40 15.86 20.66 11.13
CA GLN A 40 15.54 22.00 11.64
C GLN A 40 15.51 22.09 13.15
N ALA A 41 15.19 20.99 13.84
CA ALA A 41 15.23 20.91 15.30
C ALA A 41 16.65 20.70 15.87
N GLY A 42 17.67 20.52 15.02
CA GLY A 42 19.05 20.25 15.46
C GLY A 42 19.22 18.90 16.17
N ILE A 43 18.27 17.98 16.00
CA ILE A 43 18.30 16.65 16.59
C ILE A 43 18.94 15.70 15.58
N ASP A 44 19.99 14.99 15.98
CA ASP A 44 20.54 13.91 15.16
C ASP A 44 19.57 12.72 15.20
N PRO A 45 18.95 12.32 14.06
CA PRO A 45 18.00 11.21 14.02
C PRO A 45 18.60 9.88 14.52
N SER A 46 19.93 9.71 14.43
CA SER A 46 20.62 8.51 14.89
C SER A 46 20.73 8.40 16.42
N THR A 47 20.50 9.52 17.13
CA THR A 47 20.53 9.58 18.60
C THR A 47 19.16 9.39 19.26
N ILE A 48 18.08 9.39 18.47
CA ILE A 48 16.73 9.18 18.99
C ILE A 48 16.53 7.68 19.25
N PRO A 49 16.34 7.24 20.50
CA PRO A 49 16.10 5.84 20.78
C PRO A 49 14.80 5.38 20.09
N PRO A 50 14.75 4.15 19.54
CA PRO A 50 13.54 3.63 18.90
C PRO A 50 12.40 3.59 19.91
N ASN A 51 11.27 4.19 19.56
CA ASN A 51 10.10 4.19 20.43
C ASN A 51 9.41 2.81 20.36
N PRO A 52 9.37 2.03 21.46
CA PRO A 52 8.82 0.68 21.45
C PRO A 52 7.30 0.64 21.17
N LEU A 53 6.61 1.77 21.28
CA LEU A 53 5.20 1.91 20.91
C LEU A 53 4.94 1.86 19.40
N PHE A 54 5.95 2.18 18.58
CA PHE A 54 5.84 2.12 17.12
C PHE A 54 6.65 0.97 16.54
N PHE A 55 7.68 0.51 17.27
CA PHE A 55 8.55 -0.59 16.89
C PHE A 55 8.69 -1.55 18.07
N PRO A 56 7.64 -2.31 18.41
CA PRO A 56 7.70 -3.23 19.54
C PRO A 56 8.77 -4.29 19.28
N THR A 57 9.49 -4.64 20.34
CA THR A 57 10.49 -5.72 20.33
C THR A 57 9.95 -6.92 21.13
N GLY A 58 10.33 -8.14 20.74
CA GLY A 58 9.89 -9.37 21.39
C GLY A 58 8.66 -10.03 20.75
N GLN A 59 8.20 -11.13 21.37
CA GLN A 59 7.03 -11.89 20.90
C GLN A 59 5.74 -11.29 21.48
N PRO A 60 4.67 -11.12 20.68
CA PRO A 60 3.39 -10.64 21.17
C PRO A 60 2.80 -11.63 22.18
N THR A 61 2.11 -11.11 23.20
CA THR A 61 1.27 -11.94 24.08
C THR A 61 0.13 -12.59 23.28
N PRO A 62 -0.50 -13.68 23.76
CA PRO A 62 -1.63 -14.28 23.06
C PRO A 62 -2.78 -13.30 22.80
N HIS A 63 -3.04 -12.38 23.75
CA HIS A 63 -4.02 -11.32 23.60
C HIS A 63 -3.61 -10.30 22.51
N GLU A 64 -2.34 -9.88 22.51
CA GLU A 64 -1.79 -8.98 21.49
C GLU A 64 -1.88 -9.61 20.09
N ALA A 65 -1.48 -10.88 19.96
CA ALA A 65 -1.54 -11.62 18.70
C ALA A 65 -2.99 -11.75 18.19
N ALA A 66 -3.95 -11.96 19.09
CA ALA A 66 -5.38 -11.99 18.74
C ALA A 66 -5.88 -10.62 18.26
N ARG A 67 -5.50 -9.51 18.93
CA ARG A 67 -5.88 -8.15 18.53
C ARG A 67 -5.32 -7.79 17.15
N GLN A 68 -4.07 -8.17 16.87
CA GLN A 68 -3.41 -7.86 15.61
C GLN A 68 -3.98 -8.64 14.42
N ARG A 69 -4.70 -9.75 14.65
CA ARG A 69 -5.23 -10.57 13.57
C ARG A 69 -6.26 -9.79 12.75
N PHE A 70 -5.98 -9.66 11.46
CA PHE A 70 -6.84 -9.01 10.50
C PHE A 70 -7.24 -10.00 9.39
N VAL A 71 -8.54 -10.09 9.13
CA VAL A 71 -9.10 -10.89 8.04
C VAL A 71 -10.15 -10.06 7.33
N ALA A 72 -10.03 -9.91 6.03
CA ALA A 72 -11.01 -9.22 5.21
C ALA A 72 -11.33 -9.98 3.93
N LYS A 73 -12.54 -9.77 3.41
CA LYS A 73 -12.99 -10.34 2.14
C LYS A 73 -13.77 -9.31 1.36
N PHE A 74 -13.41 -9.14 0.09
CA PHE A 74 -14.06 -8.23 -0.84
C PHE A 74 -14.37 -8.94 -2.14
N VAL A 75 -15.48 -8.56 -2.78
CA VAL A 75 -15.88 -9.05 -4.09
C VAL A 75 -16.24 -7.87 -4.98
N GLY A 76 -15.81 -7.90 -6.22
CA GLY A 76 -16.22 -6.92 -7.21
C GLY A 76 -15.50 -7.05 -8.55
N PRO A 77 -15.68 -6.08 -9.45
CA PRO A 77 -15.10 -6.15 -10.78
C PRO A 77 -13.57 -6.05 -10.76
N PHE A 78 -12.94 -6.77 -11.68
CA PHE A 78 -11.56 -6.54 -12.06
C PHE A 78 -11.45 -6.18 -13.54
N THR A 79 -10.41 -5.43 -13.88
CA THR A 79 -9.98 -5.16 -15.25
C THR A 79 -8.47 -5.28 -15.35
N VAL A 80 -8.00 -5.81 -16.48
CA VAL A 80 -6.59 -5.84 -16.86
C VAL A 80 -6.45 -5.00 -18.11
N GLY A 81 -5.64 -3.96 -18.05
CA GLY A 81 -5.34 -3.07 -19.16
C GLY A 81 -3.86 -3.12 -19.54
N PRO A 82 -3.47 -2.44 -20.63
CA PRO A 82 -2.07 -2.26 -20.97
C PRO A 82 -1.31 -1.47 -19.90
N GLY A 83 0.03 -1.60 -19.89
CA GLY A 83 0.91 -0.73 -19.11
C GLY A 83 0.70 0.75 -19.45
N ARG A 84 0.91 1.64 -18.46
CA ARG A 84 0.94 3.10 -18.68
C ARG A 84 2.32 3.60 -19.07
N PHE A 85 3.36 2.88 -18.66
CA PHE A 85 4.75 3.19 -18.95
C PHE A 85 5.39 2.06 -19.77
N SER A 86 6.46 2.37 -20.52
CA SER A 86 7.21 1.37 -21.29
C SER A 86 7.85 0.28 -20.42
N SER A 87 8.04 0.58 -19.13
CA SER A 87 8.49 -0.36 -18.10
C SER A 87 7.38 -1.29 -17.59
N GLU A 88 6.17 -1.25 -18.16
CA GLU A 88 5.02 -2.02 -17.70
C GLU A 88 4.40 -2.80 -18.86
N THR A 89 4.13 -4.10 -18.64
CA THR A 89 3.39 -4.92 -19.61
C THR A 89 1.89 -4.74 -19.47
N GLN A 90 1.39 -4.74 -18.23
CA GLN A 90 -0.04 -4.69 -17.94
C GLN A 90 -0.32 -4.09 -16.55
N GLN A 91 -1.55 -3.64 -16.37
CA GLN A 91 -2.07 -3.15 -15.10
C GLN A 91 -3.36 -3.87 -14.74
N LEU A 92 -3.44 -4.36 -13.52
CA LEU A 92 -4.63 -4.96 -12.94
C LEU A 92 -5.26 -3.94 -11.98
N TYR A 93 -6.55 -3.72 -12.13
CA TYR A 93 -7.38 -2.98 -11.18
C TYR A 93 -8.50 -3.85 -10.65
N ILE A 94 -8.72 -3.80 -9.34
CA ILE A 94 -9.87 -4.44 -8.68
C ILE A 94 -10.56 -3.39 -7.81
N ARG A 95 -11.88 -3.34 -7.90
CA ARG A 95 -12.71 -2.62 -6.92
C ARG A 95 -13.67 -3.62 -6.31
N GLY A 96 -13.93 -3.50 -5.02
CA GLY A 96 -14.79 -4.46 -4.34
C GLY A 96 -15.50 -3.87 -3.14
N ASN A 97 -16.59 -4.53 -2.77
CA ASN A 97 -17.33 -4.28 -1.55
C ASN A 97 -17.23 -5.53 -0.67
N GLY A 98 -17.24 -5.34 0.66
CA GLY A 98 -17.04 -6.44 1.58
C GLY A 98 -16.96 -5.98 3.03
N GLY A 99 -16.16 -6.68 3.82
CA GLY A 99 -15.95 -6.38 5.24
C GLY A 99 -14.73 -7.09 5.80
N SER A 100 -14.45 -6.82 7.07
CA SER A 100 -13.38 -7.43 7.84
C SER A 100 -13.85 -7.80 9.25
N ASN A 101 -12.99 -8.43 10.03
CA ASN A 101 -13.21 -8.60 11.46
C ASN A 101 -13.02 -7.31 12.27
N GLN A 102 -12.57 -6.20 11.66
CA GLN A 102 -12.38 -4.89 12.32
C GLN A 102 -13.37 -3.81 11.82
N PHE A 103 -14.04 -4.02 10.68
CA PHE A 103 -15.13 -3.17 10.20
C PHE A 103 -16.15 -4.02 9.42
N LEU A 104 -17.44 -3.82 9.71
CA LEU A 104 -18.52 -4.64 9.16
C LEU A 104 -18.70 -4.44 7.65
N HIS A 105 -18.58 -3.21 7.17
CA HIS A 105 -18.82 -2.84 5.78
C HIS A 105 -17.69 -1.95 5.27
N GLY A 106 -17.08 -2.35 4.16
CA GLY A 106 -16.01 -1.58 3.56
C GLY A 106 -15.97 -1.68 2.04
N ASN A 107 -15.25 -0.73 1.47
CA ASN A 107 -14.88 -0.73 0.07
C ASN A 107 -13.39 -1.01 -0.05
N THR A 108 -12.98 -1.56 -1.19
CA THR A 108 -11.56 -1.66 -1.51
C THR A 108 -11.27 -1.25 -2.94
N GLN A 109 -10.07 -0.72 -3.13
CA GLN A 109 -9.43 -0.52 -4.42
C GLN A 109 -8.05 -1.16 -4.37
N LEU A 110 -7.74 -1.97 -5.37
CA LEU A 110 -6.46 -2.66 -5.50
C LEU A 110 -5.92 -2.42 -6.90
N ALA A 111 -4.63 -2.12 -6.99
CA ALA A 111 -3.90 -1.98 -8.24
C ALA A 111 -2.62 -2.83 -8.20
N VAL A 112 -2.35 -3.57 -9.28
CA VAL A 112 -1.08 -4.29 -9.47
C VAL A 112 -0.50 -3.94 -10.82
N ILE A 113 0.80 -3.67 -10.84
CA ILE A 113 1.58 -3.44 -12.04
C ILE A 113 2.45 -4.67 -12.30
N THR A 114 2.50 -5.05 -13.57
CA THR A 114 3.32 -6.15 -14.08
C THR A 114 4.47 -5.54 -14.89
N PRO A 115 5.71 -5.48 -14.37
CA PRO A 115 6.84 -4.84 -15.05
C PRO A 115 7.19 -5.50 -16.39
N ALA A 116 7.70 -4.75 -17.37
CA ALA A 116 8.15 -5.31 -18.64
C ALA A 116 9.35 -6.26 -18.48
N ASP A 117 10.23 -5.95 -17.53
CA ASP A 117 11.34 -6.82 -17.13
C ASP A 117 10.81 -7.99 -16.27
N PRO A 118 10.92 -9.25 -16.72
CA PRO A 118 10.40 -10.41 -15.99
C PRO A 118 11.17 -10.72 -14.70
N THR A 119 12.37 -10.16 -14.52
CA THR A 119 13.18 -10.36 -13.30
C THR A 119 12.68 -9.51 -12.13
N GLN A 120 11.84 -8.51 -12.40
CA GLN A 120 11.27 -7.66 -11.37
C GLN A 120 9.96 -8.26 -10.83
N PRO A 121 9.74 -8.20 -9.50
CA PRO A 121 8.50 -8.67 -8.89
C PRO A 121 7.31 -7.81 -9.35
N LEU A 122 6.10 -8.35 -9.24
CA LEU A 122 4.90 -7.53 -9.38
C LEU A 122 4.82 -6.61 -8.16
N GLY A 123 4.51 -5.33 -8.40
CA GLY A 123 4.28 -4.36 -7.34
C GLY A 123 2.81 -3.94 -7.33
N GLY A 124 2.24 -3.75 -6.15
CA GLY A 124 0.90 -3.21 -6.06
C GLY A 124 0.56 -2.62 -4.70
N SER A 125 -0.61 -1.96 -4.69
CA SER A 125 -1.17 -1.39 -3.49
C SER A 125 -2.67 -1.66 -3.42
N MET A 126 -3.18 -1.67 -2.19
CA MET A 126 -4.60 -1.81 -1.91
C MET A 126 -4.98 -0.86 -0.81
N THR A 127 -6.08 -0.14 -0.98
CA THR A 127 -6.70 0.65 0.09
C THR A 127 -8.03 0.02 0.44
N MET A 128 -8.30 -0.13 1.72
CA MET A 128 -9.61 -0.50 2.27
C MET A 128 -10.18 0.71 3.00
N PHE A 129 -11.48 0.95 2.83
CA PHE A 129 -12.20 2.06 3.44
C PHE A 129 -13.34 1.51 4.27
N ASP A 130 -13.38 1.86 5.56
CA ASP A 130 -14.54 1.65 6.40
C ASP A 130 -15.68 2.57 5.92
N ARG A 131 -16.88 2.03 5.72
CA ARG A 131 -18.06 2.83 5.37
C ARG A 131 -18.66 3.55 6.58
N ASN A 132 -18.17 3.30 7.77
CA ASN A 132 -18.59 4.03 8.96
C ASN A 132 -18.08 5.48 8.90
N THR A 133 -19.01 6.42 8.72
CA THR A 133 -18.74 7.86 8.65
C THR A 133 -18.11 8.41 9.93
N SER A 134 -18.28 7.73 11.07
CA SER A 134 -17.73 8.16 12.36
C SER A 134 -16.27 7.76 12.60
N THR A 135 -15.70 6.87 11.78
CA THR A 135 -14.32 6.38 11.92
C THR A 135 -13.41 6.90 10.81
N ASN A 136 -13.98 7.16 9.61
CA ASN A 136 -13.24 7.55 8.40
C ASN A 136 -11.90 6.81 8.25
N SER A 137 -11.90 5.52 8.60
CA SER A 137 -10.68 4.74 8.69
C SER A 137 -10.36 4.14 7.34
N SER A 138 -9.13 4.35 6.89
CA SER A 138 -8.59 3.73 5.69
C SER A 138 -7.36 2.92 6.04
N LEU A 139 -7.22 1.76 5.41
CA LEU A 139 -6.06 0.89 5.57
C LEU A 139 -5.43 0.72 4.19
N GLY A 140 -4.29 1.38 4.00
CA GLY A 140 -3.43 1.22 2.84
C GLY A 140 -2.43 0.09 3.07
N LEU A 141 -2.31 -0.81 2.11
CA LEU A 141 -1.35 -1.91 2.10
C LEU A 141 -0.50 -1.84 0.84
N GLN A 142 0.77 -2.20 0.98
CA GLN A 142 1.67 -2.41 -0.14
C GLN A 142 2.11 -3.87 -0.17
N PHE A 143 2.22 -4.43 -1.36
CA PHE A 143 2.54 -5.83 -1.54
C PHE A 143 3.33 -6.09 -2.81
N VAL A 144 3.99 -7.25 -2.80
CA VAL A 144 4.70 -7.83 -3.94
C VAL A 144 4.19 -9.22 -4.23
N ALA A 145 4.35 -9.70 -5.47
CA ALA A 145 4.14 -11.10 -5.83
C ALA A 145 5.31 -11.64 -6.63
N ASP A 146 5.63 -12.92 -6.39
CA ASP A 146 6.60 -13.64 -7.20
C ASP A 146 5.96 -14.04 -8.52
N ARG A 147 6.64 -13.71 -9.62
CA ARG A 147 6.19 -14.06 -10.97
C ARG A 147 6.21 -15.53 -11.26
N ALA A 148 7.10 -16.28 -10.60
CA ALA A 148 7.28 -17.69 -10.88
C ALA A 148 6.16 -18.54 -10.28
N THR A 149 5.64 -18.16 -9.11
CA THR A 149 4.74 -19.02 -8.32
C THR A 149 3.36 -18.43 -8.11
N ASP A 150 3.21 -17.11 -8.18
CA ASP A 150 2.03 -16.44 -7.65
C ASP A 150 1.09 -15.92 -8.75
N LEU A 151 1.22 -16.44 -9.98
CA LEU A 151 0.39 -16.06 -11.12
C LEU A 151 -0.58 -17.19 -11.53
N ASP A 152 -1.75 -16.81 -12.03
CA ASP A 152 -2.62 -17.75 -12.76
C ASP A 152 -2.15 -18.00 -14.19
N SER A 153 -2.82 -18.91 -14.88
CA SER A 153 -2.57 -19.22 -16.31
C SER A 153 -2.68 -18.02 -17.27
N ALA A 154 -3.31 -16.91 -16.84
CA ALA A 154 -3.43 -15.69 -17.62
C ALA A 154 -2.38 -14.63 -17.20
N GLY A 155 -1.41 -14.99 -16.36
CA GLY A 155 -0.35 -14.11 -15.89
C GLY A 155 -0.82 -13.07 -14.86
N ARG A 156 -1.94 -13.31 -14.17
CA ARG A 156 -2.48 -12.40 -13.14
C ARG A 156 -2.12 -12.89 -11.73
N PRO A 157 -1.82 -12.00 -10.78
CA PRO A 157 -1.46 -12.40 -9.42
C PRO A 157 -2.62 -13.08 -8.68
N ILE A 158 -2.38 -14.26 -8.12
CA ILE A 158 -3.33 -14.98 -7.25
C ILE A 158 -2.91 -14.95 -5.79
N HIS A 159 -1.64 -14.68 -5.51
CA HIS A 159 -1.07 -14.55 -4.18
C HIS A 159 -0.16 -13.31 -4.14
N LEU A 160 -0.24 -12.53 -3.07
CA LEU A 160 0.54 -11.30 -2.88
C LEU A 160 0.98 -11.27 -1.42
N THR A 161 2.25 -10.91 -1.19
CA THR A 161 2.83 -10.76 0.14
C THR A 161 2.79 -9.30 0.58
N ILE A 162 2.10 -9.03 1.68
CA ILE A 162 2.10 -7.73 2.36
C ILE A 162 3.38 -7.63 3.18
N TYR A 163 4.16 -6.60 2.94
CA TYR A 163 5.42 -6.35 3.66
C TYR A 163 5.39 -5.05 4.48
N ASP A 164 4.38 -4.18 4.28
CA ASP A 164 4.05 -3.09 5.20
C ASP A 164 2.68 -2.48 4.87
N ILE A 165 2.25 -1.51 5.68
CA ILE A 165 1.23 -0.54 5.30
C ILE A 165 1.75 0.46 4.27
N LYS A 166 0.83 1.07 3.53
CA LYS A 166 1.04 2.29 2.77
C LYS A 166 0.49 3.46 3.56
N SER A 167 1.39 4.19 4.22
CA SER A 167 0.99 5.11 5.27
C SER A 167 0.29 6.38 4.75
N GLU A 168 0.56 6.77 3.51
CA GLU A 168 -0.06 7.88 2.80
C GLU A 168 -1.51 7.58 2.41
N GLU A 169 -1.90 6.30 2.40
CA GLU A 169 -3.27 5.84 2.13
C GLU A 169 -3.97 5.34 3.40
N SER A 170 -3.29 5.36 4.55
CA SER A 170 -3.83 4.88 5.82
C SER A 170 -4.26 6.03 6.72
N GLY A 171 -5.42 5.89 7.34
CA GLY A 171 -6.08 6.94 8.12
C GLY A 171 -6.84 6.38 9.32
N GLY A 172 -7.21 7.26 10.25
CA GLY A 172 -7.89 6.88 11.49
C GLY A 172 -7.03 5.95 12.34
N SER A 173 -7.58 4.83 12.80
CA SER A 173 -6.89 3.87 13.67
C SER A 173 -5.66 3.21 13.02
N TYR A 174 -5.50 3.31 11.71
CA TYR A 174 -4.38 2.72 10.96
C TYR A 174 -3.27 3.73 10.61
N ALA A 175 -3.39 4.99 11.01
CA ALA A 175 -2.40 6.02 10.73
C ALA A 175 -1.08 5.69 11.49
N SER A 176 -0.10 5.10 10.82
CA SER A 176 1.15 4.56 11.41
C SER A 176 1.03 3.15 12.02
N ALA A 177 0.13 2.34 11.48
CA ALA A 177 0.16 0.90 11.72
C ALA A 177 1.41 0.23 11.10
N LEU A 178 1.66 -1.02 11.47
CA LEU A 178 2.55 -1.93 10.73
C LEU A 178 1.73 -3.12 10.25
N ALA A 179 2.01 -3.63 9.05
CA ALA A 179 1.26 -4.76 8.52
C ALA A 179 2.14 -5.79 7.80
N VAL A 180 1.92 -7.06 8.10
CA VAL A 180 2.50 -8.19 7.35
C VAL A 180 1.43 -9.24 7.11
N GLY A 181 1.50 -9.95 5.98
CA GLY A 181 0.48 -10.93 5.65
C GLY A 181 0.38 -11.24 4.17
N THR A 182 -0.81 -11.67 3.76
CA THR A 182 -1.08 -12.11 2.39
C THR A 182 -2.40 -11.55 1.87
N VAL A 183 -2.43 -11.32 0.56
CA VAL A 183 -3.65 -11.07 -0.21
C VAL A 183 -3.79 -12.18 -1.23
N ASN A 184 -4.91 -12.88 -1.22
CA ASN A 184 -5.24 -13.93 -2.18
C ASN A 184 -6.35 -13.44 -3.11
N ILE A 185 -6.19 -13.67 -4.40
CA ILE A 185 -7.14 -13.23 -5.42
C ILE A 185 -7.65 -14.44 -6.20
N ARG A 186 -8.97 -14.57 -6.27
CA ARG A 186 -9.64 -15.55 -7.13
C ARG A 186 -10.42 -14.83 -8.22
N TYR A 187 -10.13 -15.15 -9.48
CA TYR A 187 -10.78 -14.55 -10.63
C TYR A 187 -11.92 -15.40 -11.19
N SER A 188 -12.95 -14.73 -11.70
CA SER A 188 -14.02 -15.26 -12.53
C SER A 188 -14.11 -14.37 -13.78
N PRO A 189 -13.37 -14.70 -14.86
CA PRO A 189 -13.36 -13.92 -16.09
C PRO A 189 -14.74 -13.87 -16.75
N SER A 190 -15.06 -12.74 -17.39
CA SER A 190 -16.23 -12.58 -18.24
C SER A 190 -15.85 -12.84 -19.70
N GLY A 191 -16.76 -13.44 -20.47
CA GLY A 191 -16.63 -13.56 -21.92
C GLY A 191 -16.80 -12.22 -22.66
N ARG A 192 -17.37 -11.21 -21.99
CA ARG A 192 -17.54 -9.85 -22.54
C ARG A 192 -16.36 -8.98 -22.16
N ARG A 193 -15.80 -8.22 -23.11
CA ARG A 193 -14.70 -7.27 -22.88
C ARG A 193 -15.10 -5.86 -23.32
N SER A 194 -14.79 -4.87 -22.49
CA SER A 194 -14.90 -3.47 -22.86
C SER A 194 -13.73 -3.06 -23.77
N PRO A 195 -13.89 -2.06 -24.66
CA PRO A 195 -12.79 -1.56 -25.49
C PRO A 195 -11.58 -1.14 -24.64
N GLY A 196 -10.38 -1.52 -25.08
CA GLY A 196 -9.12 -1.18 -24.39
C GLY A 196 -8.77 -2.04 -23.17
N VAL A 197 -9.58 -3.06 -22.86
CA VAL A 197 -9.34 -3.98 -21.72
C VAL A 197 -8.88 -5.35 -22.23
N LEU A 198 -7.75 -5.83 -21.72
CA LEU A 198 -7.17 -7.14 -22.03
C LEU A 198 -8.00 -8.28 -21.44
N SER A 199 -8.45 -8.11 -20.18
CA SER A 199 -9.27 -9.10 -19.46
C SER A 199 -10.15 -8.40 -18.42
N GLN A 200 -11.36 -8.90 -18.19
CA GLN A 200 -12.25 -8.37 -17.14
C GLN A 200 -13.13 -9.47 -16.57
N GLY A 201 -13.76 -9.18 -15.44
CA GLY A 201 -14.70 -10.09 -14.79
C GLY A 201 -14.89 -9.72 -13.33
N THR A 202 -15.12 -10.73 -12.49
CA THR A 202 -15.26 -10.56 -11.04
C THR A 202 -14.07 -11.18 -10.33
N ALA A 203 -13.57 -10.51 -9.28
CA ALA A 203 -12.53 -11.03 -8.41
C ALA A 203 -13.03 -11.10 -6.98
N THR A 204 -12.62 -12.15 -6.27
CA THR A 204 -12.72 -12.25 -4.81
C THR A 204 -11.34 -12.03 -4.22
N VAL A 205 -11.21 -11.03 -3.37
CA VAL A 205 -9.97 -10.67 -2.68
C VAL A 205 -10.10 -11.08 -1.22
N THR A 206 -9.17 -11.87 -0.71
CA THR A 206 -9.11 -12.29 0.69
C THR A 206 -7.80 -11.83 1.30
N VAL A 207 -7.89 -11.00 2.33
CA VAL A 207 -6.74 -10.48 3.08
C VAL A 207 -6.60 -11.24 4.39
N ARG A 208 -5.38 -11.66 4.71
CA ARG A 208 -5.02 -12.22 6.01
C ARG A 208 -3.72 -11.58 6.46
N ALA A 209 -3.79 -10.77 7.51
CA ALA A 209 -2.64 -10.00 7.98
C ALA A 209 -2.56 -9.95 9.50
N LEU A 210 -1.38 -9.60 9.99
CA LEU A 210 -1.16 -9.07 11.32
C LEU A 210 -1.00 -7.56 11.17
N ILE A 211 -1.84 -6.80 11.84
CA ILE A 211 -1.83 -5.34 11.84
C ILE A 211 -1.57 -4.86 13.26
N TYR A 212 -0.39 -4.31 13.47
CA TYR A 212 -0.05 -3.63 14.70
C TYR A 212 -0.46 -2.16 14.62
N THR A 213 -1.16 -1.69 15.63
CA THR A 213 -1.46 -0.27 15.83
C THR A 213 -0.99 0.11 17.23
N SER A 214 -0.50 1.35 17.39
CA SER A 214 -0.10 1.89 18.70
C SER A 214 -1.28 2.05 19.67
N GLY A 215 -2.53 1.93 19.19
CA GLY A 215 -3.74 2.17 19.98
C GLY A 215 -3.98 3.63 20.35
N THR A 216 -3.06 4.54 20.02
CA THR A 216 -3.16 5.97 20.38
C THR A 216 -4.05 6.77 19.44
N ASN A 217 -4.28 6.27 18.22
CA ASN A 217 -5.18 6.93 17.26
C ASN A 217 -6.63 6.58 17.59
N GLY A 218 -7.42 7.60 17.90
CA GLY A 218 -8.81 7.43 18.34
C GLY A 218 -8.91 7.02 19.81
N ILE A 219 -8.08 7.60 20.69
CA ILE A 219 -8.00 7.28 22.13
C ILE A 219 -9.36 7.33 22.85
N LEU A 220 -10.29 8.18 22.39
CA LEU A 220 -11.66 8.26 22.91
C LEU A 220 -12.51 7.00 22.63
N LYS A 221 -12.02 6.06 21.81
CA LYS A 221 -12.66 4.77 21.52
C LYS A 221 -11.91 3.57 22.15
N ASN A 222 -10.64 3.75 22.53
CA ASN A 222 -9.77 2.67 23.03
C ASN A 222 -9.54 2.70 24.55
N ALA A 223 -9.92 3.79 25.22
CA ALA A 223 -9.86 3.85 26.67
C ALA A 223 -11.23 3.47 27.23
N ASP A 224 -11.30 2.33 27.92
CA ASP A 224 -12.21 2.21 29.06
C ASP A 224 -11.72 3.21 30.11
N LEU A 225 -12.05 4.49 29.90
CA LEU A 225 -12.00 5.46 30.96
C LEU A 225 -13.14 5.08 31.91
N ASN A 226 -12.86 4.12 32.79
CA ASN A 226 -13.70 3.88 33.96
C ASN A 226 -13.76 5.22 34.71
N THR A 227 -14.86 5.94 34.53
CA THR A 227 -15.14 7.20 35.23
C THR A 227 -15.58 6.97 36.68
N THR A 228 -15.51 5.74 37.18
CA THR A 228 -15.79 5.44 38.58
C THR A 228 -14.54 5.71 39.42
N GLY A 229 -14.44 6.93 39.94
CA GLY A 229 -13.38 7.34 40.86
C GLY A 229 -13.67 8.64 41.59
N HIS A 230 -14.46 8.51 42.68
CA HIS A 230 -14.70 9.42 43.81
C HIS A 230 -15.65 10.62 43.64
#